data_AF-A0A3P7JAS8-F1
#
_entry.id   AF-A0A3P7JAS8-F1
#
_cell.length_a   1.000
_cell.length_b   1.000
_cell.length_c   1.000
_cell.angle_alpha   90.00
_cell.angle_beta   90.00
_cell.angle_gamma   90.00
#
_symmetry.space_group_name_H-M   'P 1'
#
loop_
_entity.id
_entity.type
_entity.pdbx_description
1 polymer ?
#
loop_
_entity_poly.entity_id
_entity_poly.type
_entity_poly.pdbx_seq_one_letter_code
_entity_poly.pdbx_strand_id
1 'polypeptide(L)'
;MYQHAVPYQLQDHMYYCAPPKIYVSETPPRVPFREKPCEPSQIKTKNPIPTSSSLYFENYSMPLPQKHSPSPSFDLPSEVDRETTPSEFSGSSHSCSCVNCLAPPRSKPLTTDELRSLQRFKGSKQVSLRSKHDVLVYSIPGTENAYVFCHDRTNVHYQVFQCVYCWKWKAKTRIKVIGDEFLEDPCKVDHICSPVDELEDRVERLTHKWLMNLREESKFCRASPKEEYTNFLDWLRDDSDEDEEARKKMLKLFKKSGGYKEHRKMFARFCKPKRVPAKNFVEKYIPRVFQDKSEEEPLFELDDSFCPEKIGTMQLLKSITGINGEDKFYEY
;
A
#
# COMPACT_ATOMS: atom_id res chain seq x y z
N MET A 1 -17.31 -10.09 -48.37
CA MET A 1 -17.70 -10.59 -47.03
C MET A 1 -16.46 -11.17 -46.37
N TYR A 2 -15.68 -10.35 -45.64
CA TYR A 2 -14.55 -10.83 -44.84
C TYR A 2 -14.86 -10.54 -43.37
N GLN A 3 -15.03 -11.61 -42.60
CA GLN A 3 -15.22 -11.56 -41.16
C GLN A 3 -13.87 -11.21 -40.51
N HIS A 4 -13.75 -10.02 -39.94
CA HIS A 4 -12.62 -9.67 -39.10
C HIS A 4 -12.76 -10.38 -37.74
N ALA A 5 -11.87 -11.34 -37.50
CA ALA A 5 -11.69 -11.96 -36.20
C ALA A 5 -11.08 -10.94 -35.23
N VAL A 6 -11.78 -10.69 -34.12
CA VAL A 6 -11.32 -9.85 -33.02
C VAL A 6 -10.31 -10.67 -32.18
N PRO A 7 -9.11 -10.17 -31.89
CA PRO A 7 -8.14 -10.92 -31.09
C PRO A 7 -8.60 -11.03 -29.63
N TYR A 8 -8.54 -12.25 -29.11
CA TYR A 8 -8.77 -12.62 -27.72
C TYR A 8 -7.95 -11.74 -26.76
N GLN A 9 -8.63 -11.11 -25.79
CA GLN A 9 -7.97 -10.47 -24.66
C GLN A 9 -7.31 -11.53 -23.77
N LEU A 10 -6.01 -11.33 -23.52
CA LEU A 10 -5.22 -12.06 -22.54
C LEU A 10 -5.90 -11.97 -21.16
N GLN A 11 -6.32 -13.11 -20.62
CA GLN A 11 -6.72 -13.21 -19.22
C GLN A 11 -5.46 -13.10 -18.35
N ASP A 12 -5.19 -11.88 -17.86
CA ASP A 12 -4.23 -11.69 -16.78
C ASP A 12 -4.73 -12.43 -15.53
N HIS A 13 -4.09 -13.56 -15.24
CA HIS A 13 -4.31 -14.31 -14.01
C HIS A 13 -4.01 -13.41 -12.81
N MET A 14 -5.07 -12.99 -12.12
CA MET A 14 -5.02 -12.28 -10.86
C MET A 14 -4.26 -13.12 -9.82
N TYR A 15 -3.03 -12.70 -9.49
CA TYR A 15 -2.36 -13.15 -8.29
C TYR A 15 -3.03 -12.52 -7.07
N TYR A 16 -3.88 -13.27 -6.40
CA TYR A 16 -4.27 -12.96 -5.03
C TYR A 16 -3.00 -13.02 -4.15
N CYS A 17 -2.47 -11.87 -3.76
CA CYS A 17 -1.52 -11.81 -2.66
C CYS A 17 -2.28 -12.21 -1.38
N ALA A 18 -2.21 -13.49 -1.02
CA ALA A 18 -2.60 -13.95 0.30
C ALA A 18 -1.81 -13.14 1.34
N PRO A 19 -2.46 -12.48 2.31
CA PRO A 19 -1.76 -11.67 3.29
C PRO A 19 -0.85 -12.57 4.16
N PRO A 20 0.28 -12.05 4.66
CA PRO A 20 1.06 -12.75 5.68
C PRO A 20 0.17 -13.02 6.90
N LYS A 21 0.20 -14.26 7.39
CA LYS A 21 -0.52 -14.69 8.60
C LYS A 21 0.00 -13.89 9.80
N ILE A 22 -0.70 -12.80 10.15
CA ILE A 22 -0.50 -12.14 11.44
C ILE A 22 -1.31 -12.94 12.45
N TYR A 23 -0.61 -13.73 13.27
CA TYR A 23 -1.20 -14.34 14.46
C TYR A 23 -1.57 -13.21 15.42
N VAL A 24 -2.87 -12.93 15.52
CA VAL A 24 -3.42 -12.12 16.61
C VAL A 24 -3.76 -13.11 17.71
N SER A 25 -3.07 -13.03 18.85
CA SER A 25 -3.43 -13.79 20.04
C SER A 25 -4.79 -13.31 20.54
N GLU A 26 -5.80 -14.16 20.43
CA GLU A 26 -7.13 -13.93 21.00
C GLU A 26 -7.05 -14.07 22.52
N THR A 27 -6.88 -12.95 23.21
CA THR A 27 -7.26 -12.83 24.62
C THR A 27 -8.36 -11.79 24.75
N PRO A 28 -9.60 -12.18 25.11
CA PRO A 28 -10.68 -11.23 25.34
C PRO A 28 -10.39 -10.39 26.60
N PRO A 29 -10.74 -9.09 26.61
CA PRO A 29 -10.56 -8.26 27.79
C PRO A 29 -11.55 -8.67 28.89
N ARG A 30 -11.03 -9.06 30.05
CA ARG A 30 -11.80 -9.17 31.30
C ARG A 30 -12.15 -7.76 31.79
N VAL A 31 -13.43 -7.39 31.70
CA VAL A 31 -13.99 -6.22 32.39
C VAL A 31 -14.35 -6.62 33.84
N PRO A 32 -13.87 -5.92 34.87
CA PRO A 32 -14.45 -6.02 36.20
C PRO A 32 -15.59 -5.00 36.33
N PHE A 33 -16.80 -5.51 36.41
CA PHE A 33 -18.00 -4.77 36.81
C PHE A 33 -17.91 -4.47 38.31
N ARG A 34 -17.91 -3.20 38.71
CA ARG A 34 -18.12 -2.79 40.10
C ARG A 34 -18.91 -1.49 40.12
N GLU A 35 -20.23 -1.61 40.21
CA GLU A 35 -21.13 -0.49 40.46
C GLU A 35 -20.96 -0.01 41.90
N LYS A 36 -20.79 1.29 42.08
CA LYS A 36 -20.98 1.99 43.36
C LYS A 36 -22.18 2.91 43.23
N PRO A 37 -23.11 2.94 44.20
CA PRO A 37 -24.21 3.90 44.20
C PRO A 37 -23.69 5.31 44.55
N CYS A 38 -24.15 6.32 43.80
CA CYS A 38 -23.96 7.74 44.12
C CYS A 38 -25.21 8.30 44.81
N GLU A 39 -25.02 8.86 46.01
CA GLU A 39 -25.99 9.75 46.66
C GLU A 39 -26.01 11.14 45.99
N PRO A 40 -27.13 11.88 46.06
CA PRO A 40 -27.26 13.20 45.48
C PRO A 40 -26.76 14.28 46.46
N SER A 41 -25.71 15.02 46.06
CA SER A 41 -25.28 16.24 46.75
C SER A 41 -25.64 17.49 45.95
N GLN A 42 -26.07 18.49 46.70
CA GLN A 42 -26.80 19.68 46.27
C GLN A 42 -25.94 20.71 45.53
N ILE A 43 -26.61 21.41 44.62
CA ILE A 43 -26.12 22.55 43.86
C ILE A 43 -25.75 23.70 44.81
N LYS A 44 -24.49 24.15 44.78
CA LYS A 44 -24.12 25.48 45.28
C LYS A 44 -23.08 26.11 44.36
N THR A 45 -23.56 27.09 43.60
CA THR A 45 -22.79 28.06 42.81
C THR A 45 -21.65 28.71 43.60
N LYS A 46 -20.47 28.83 42.97
CA LYS A 46 -19.60 30.02 42.93
C LYS A 46 -18.33 29.71 42.12
N ASN A 47 -18.11 30.47 41.04
CA ASN A 47 -16.80 30.62 40.40
C ASN A 47 -15.82 31.30 41.39
N PRO A 48 -14.52 30.99 41.34
CA PRO A 48 -13.63 31.80 40.51
C PRO A 48 -12.50 31.01 39.79
N ILE A 49 -11.93 31.69 38.80
CA ILE A 49 -10.75 31.34 37.98
C ILE A 49 -9.56 30.92 38.86
N PRO A 50 -8.75 29.94 38.39
CA PRO A 50 -7.31 30.19 38.42
C PRO A 50 -6.57 29.80 37.11
N THR A 51 -5.58 30.64 36.85
CA THR A 51 -4.44 30.51 35.95
C THR A 51 -3.57 29.27 36.20
N SER A 52 -2.91 28.85 35.12
CA SER A 52 -1.72 27.96 35.04
C SER A 52 -1.83 26.56 35.64
N SER A 53 -1.85 25.54 34.78
CA SER A 53 -1.27 24.25 35.12
C SER A 53 -0.67 23.56 33.91
N SER A 54 0.65 23.41 34.00
CA SER A 54 1.51 22.51 33.24
C SER A 54 0.95 21.09 33.29
N LEU A 55 0.39 20.61 32.18
CA LEU A 55 0.14 19.17 32.00
C LEU A 55 1.37 18.53 31.35
N TYR A 56 2.17 17.91 32.22
CA TYR A 56 3.04 16.80 31.87
C TYR A 56 2.19 15.75 31.14
N PHE A 57 2.45 15.54 29.86
CA PHE A 57 1.96 14.33 29.20
C PHE A 57 2.88 13.18 29.62
N GLU A 58 2.30 12.26 30.40
CA GLU A 58 2.87 10.98 30.78
C GLU A 58 3.37 10.24 29.53
N ASN A 59 4.68 10.05 29.49
CA ASN A 59 5.35 9.16 28.56
C ASN A 59 4.90 7.71 28.87
N TYR A 60 4.00 7.16 28.06
CA TYR A 60 3.81 5.72 28.00
C TYR A 60 5.03 5.09 27.31
N SER A 61 6.09 4.85 28.10
CA SER A 61 7.15 3.91 27.76
C SER A 61 6.58 2.50 27.79
N MET A 62 6.35 1.92 26.62
CA MET A 62 6.10 0.49 26.51
C MET A 62 7.39 -0.29 26.86
N PRO A 63 7.36 -1.25 27.80
CA PRO A 63 8.54 -2.02 28.13
C PRO A 63 8.91 -2.94 26.97
N LEU A 64 10.19 -2.92 26.60
CA LEU A 64 10.81 -3.89 25.69
C LEU A 64 10.64 -5.32 26.25
N PRO A 65 10.21 -6.30 25.44
CA PRO A 65 10.24 -7.69 25.87
C PRO A 65 11.70 -8.17 25.95
N GLN A 66 12.08 -8.63 27.15
CA GLN A 66 13.36 -9.27 27.44
C GLN A 66 13.47 -10.59 26.67
N LYS A 67 14.61 -10.77 26.01
CA LYS A 67 15.00 -12.02 25.36
C LYS A 67 15.30 -13.07 26.43
N HIS A 68 14.47 -14.11 26.51
CA HIS A 68 14.86 -15.37 27.13
C HIS A 68 14.66 -16.50 26.12
N SER A 69 15.79 -17.04 25.67
CA SER A 69 15.89 -18.43 25.23
C SER A 69 16.40 -19.22 26.44
N PRO A 70 15.87 -20.42 26.69
CA PRO A 70 16.60 -21.59 26.25
C PRO A 70 15.72 -22.68 25.63
N SER A 71 16.35 -23.44 24.74
CA SER A 71 15.83 -24.62 24.07
C SER A 71 15.47 -25.75 25.04
N PRO A 72 14.43 -26.53 24.73
CA PRO A 72 14.38 -27.94 25.10
C PRO A 72 14.45 -28.81 23.84
N SER A 73 15.45 -29.67 23.82
CA SER A 73 15.53 -30.88 23.01
C SER A 73 14.33 -31.79 23.32
N PHE A 74 13.60 -32.18 22.28
CA PHE A 74 12.58 -33.22 22.37
C PHE A 74 13.04 -34.45 21.59
N ASP A 75 13.23 -35.53 22.34
CA ASP A 75 13.41 -36.88 21.84
C ASP A 75 12.11 -37.39 21.22
N LEU A 76 12.25 -38.06 20.07
CA LEU A 76 11.22 -38.82 19.38
C LEU A 76 10.91 -40.12 20.12
N PRO A 77 9.63 -40.49 20.32
CA PRO A 77 9.24 -41.87 20.46
C PRO A 77 8.47 -42.35 19.24
N SER A 78 9.08 -43.36 18.62
CA SER A 78 8.53 -44.63 18.14
C SER A 78 7.06 -44.75 17.74
N GLU A 79 6.91 -45.32 16.55
CA GLU A 79 5.72 -45.89 15.94
C GLU A 79 4.88 -46.75 16.91
N VAL A 80 3.57 -46.53 16.89
CA VAL A 80 2.57 -47.46 17.44
C VAL A 80 1.43 -47.55 16.43
N ASP A 81 1.22 -48.77 15.95
CA ASP A 81 0.14 -49.20 15.07
C ASP A 81 -1.24 -48.77 15.61
N ARG A 82 -2.05 -48.19 14.73
CA ARG A 82 -3.45 -47.89 15.04
C ARG A 82 -4.35 -48.76 14.18
N GLU A 83 -4.80 -49.84 14.82
CA GLU A 83 -5.82 -50.75 14.33
C GLU A 83 -7.11 -50.00 13.95
N THR A 84 -7.66 -50.44 12.83
CA THR A 84 -8.93 -49.97 12.26
C THR A 84 -10.07 -50.66 13.00
N THR A 85 -10.86 -49.91 13.77
CA THR A 85 -12.12 -50.38 14.35
C THR A 85 -13.31 -49.83 13.54
N PRO A 86 -14.18 -50.66 12.96
CA PRO A 86 -15.41 -50.21 12.35
C PRO A 86 -16.46 -50.00 13.45
N SER A 87 -16.78 -48.73 13.75
CA SER A 87 -17.91 -48.40 14.62
C SER A 87 -19.15 -48.18 13.74
N GLU A 88 -19.96 -49.23 13.66
CA GLU A 88 -21.35 -49.17 13.25
C GLU A 88 -22.11 -48.25 14.23
N PHE A 89 -22.39 -47.02 13.81
CA PHE A 89 -23.37 -46.18 14.49
C PHE A 89 -24.67 -46.18 13.69
N SER A 90 -25.59 -46.97 14.25
CA SER A 90 -27.00 -47.09 13.86
C SER A 90 -27.72 -45.75 13.91
N GLY A 91 -28.70 -45.65 13.02
CA GLY A 91 -29.41 -44.43 12.67
C GLY A 91 -30.12 -43.73 13.83
N SER A 92 -30.04 -42.41 13.80
CA SER A 92 -31.12 -41.56 14.27
C SER A 92 -31.53 -40.65 13.12
N SER A 93 -32.58 -41.06 12.43
CA SER A 93 -33.24 -40.34 11.35
C SER A 93 -34.02 -39.15 11.94
N HIS A 94 -33.31 -38.10 12.34
CA HIS A 94 -33.95 -36.81 12.56
C HIS A 94 -34.23 -36.19 11.19
N SER A 95 -35.48 -36.32 10.76
CA SER A 95 -36.05 -35.57 9.63
C SER A 95 -35.94 -34.07 9.93
N CYS A 96 -34.80 -33.48 9.60
CA CYS A 96 -34.68 -32.04 9.49
C CYS A 96 -35.65 -31.62 8.40
N SER A 97 -36.76 -31.02 8.80
CA SER A 97 -37.65 -30.27 7.93
C SER A 97 -36.82 -29.15 7.32
N CYS A 98 -36.24 -29.44 6.15
CA CYS A 98 -35.50 -28.50 5.33
C CYS A 98 -36.43 -27.33 5.05
N VAL A 99 -36.35 -26.27 5.86
CA VAL A 99 -36.91 -24.98 5.50
C VAL A 99 -36.30 -24.66 4.14
N ASN A 100 -37.13 -24.62 3.11
CA ASN A 100 -36.71 -24.29 1.75
C ASN A 100 -36.06 -22.90 1.81
N CYS A 101 -34.75 -22.87 1.94
CA CYS A 101 -33.95 -21.65 1.82
C CYS A 101 -34.04 -21.21 0.37
N LEU A 102 -35.12 -20.48 0.05
CA LEU A 102 -35.29 -19.81 -1.22
C LEU A 102 -34.05 -18.93 -1.39
N ALA A 103 -33.16 -19.36 -2.30
CA ALA A 103 -31.97 -18.60 -2.62
C ALA A 103 -32.41 -17.17 -2.99
N PRO A 104 -31.78 -16.13 -2.40
CA PRO A 104 -32.19 -14.76 -2.66
C PRO A 104 -32.20 -14.52 -4.18
N PRO A 105 -33.23 -13.84 -4.70
CA PRO A 105 -33.37 -13.60 -6.12
C PRO A 105 -32.08 -12.96 -6.63
N ARG A 106 -31.45 -13.59 -7.64
CA ARG A 106 -30.26 -13.04 -8.28
C ARG A 106 -30.64 -11.68 -8.85
N SER A 107 -29.98 -10.62 -8.39
CA SER A 107 -30.22 -9.27 -8.91
C SER A 107 -29.94 -9.26 -10.42
N LYS A 108 -30.88 -8.72 -11.19
CA LYS A 108 -30.72 -8.56 -12.63
C LYS A 108 -29.48 -7.68 -12.89
N PRO A 109 -28.67 -7.98 -13.92
CA PRO A 109 -27.59 -7.10 -14.33
C PRO A 109 -28.16 -5.71 -14.62
N LEU A 110 -27.56 -4.67 -14.03
CA LEU A 110 -27.93 -3.28 -14.32
C LEU A 110 -27.65 -2.98 -15.80
N THR A 111 -28.61 -2.35 -16.46
CA THR A 111 -28.46 -1.88 -17.82
C THR A 111 -27.55 -0.64 -17.87
N THR A 112 -26.94 -0.37 -19.02
CA THR A 112 -26.03 0.77 -19.18
C THR A 112 -26.73 2.12 -18.95
N ASP A 113 -28.00 2.24 -19.33
CA ASP A 113 -28.77 3.47 -19.14
C ASP A 113 -29.14 3.70 -17.67
N GLU A 114 -29.52 2.64 -16.94
CA GLU A 114 -29.70 2.72 -15.50
C GLU A 114 -28.42 3.20 -14.81
N LEU A 115 -27.26 2.62 -15.16
CA LEU A 115 -25.98 3.04 -14.59
C LEU A 115 -25.70 4.53 -14.81
N ARG A 116 -25.99 5.08 -15.99
CA ARG A 116 -25.78 6.50 -16.31
C ARG A 116 -26.70 7.44 -15.52
N SER A 117 -27.91 6.99 -15.18
CA SER A 117 -28.89 7.78 -14.43
C SER A 117 -28.62 7.85 -12.92
N LEU A 118 -27.77 6.96 -12.39
CA LEU A 118 -27.45 6.93 -10.96
C LEU A 118 -26.65 8.17 -10.54
N GLN A 119 -26.96 8.67 -9.35
CA GLN A 119 -26.21 9.73 -8.70
C GLN A 119 -24.74 9.34 -8.57
N ARG A 120 -23.85 10.27 -8.90
CA ARG A 120 -22.40 10.08 -8.89
C ARG A 120 -21.78 10.79 -7.71
N PHE A 121 -20.82 10.12 -7.08
CA PHE A 121 -20.02 10.67 -5.99
C PHE A 121 -18.56 10.62 -6.41
N LYS A 122 -17.90 11.77 -6.42
CA LYS A 122 -16.53 11.86 -6.93
C LYS A 122 -15.54 11.32 -5.89
N GLY A 123 -14.66 10.42 -6.33
CA GLY A 123 -13.51 9.94 -5.58
C GLY A 123 -12.20 10.50 -6.11
N SER A 124 -11.18 10.47 -5.28
CA SER A 124 -9.81 10.85 -5.61
C SER A 124 -8.94 9.60 -5.69
N LYS A 125 -8.27 9.39 -6.83
CA LYS A 125 -7.29 8.31 -6.98
C LYS A 125 -6.05 8.57 -6.14
N GLN A 126 -5.62 7.56 -5.39
CA GLN A 126 -4.38 7.61 -4.64
C GLN A 126 -3.59 6.31 -4.76
N VAL A 127 -2.30 6.38 -4.48
CA VAL A 127 -1.41 5.21 -4.54
C VAL A 127 -1.83 4.18 -3.49
N SER A 128 -1.84 2.92 -3.89
CA SER A 128 -2.10 1.82 -2.95
C SER A 128 -0.86 1.45 -2.15
N LEU A 129 -1.07 1.11 -0.88
CA LEU A 129 -0.05 0.57 0.02
C LEU A 129 0.24 -0.91 -0.23
N ARG A 130 -0.66 -1.63 -0.93
CA ARG A 130 -0.63 -3.11 -1.00
C ARG A 130 -0.90 -3.69 -2.38
N SER A 131 -1.62 -2.96 -3.24
CA SER A 131 -2.04 -3.43 -4.56
C SER A 131 -1.31 -2.70 -5.66
N LYS A 132 -1.24 -3.35 -6.83
CA LYS A 132 -0.79 -2.71 -8.08
C LYS A 132 -1.77 -1.63 -8.55
N HIS A 133 -3.06 -1.80 -8.25
CA HIS A 133 -4.10 -0.84 -8.59
C HIS A 133 -4.17 0.29 -7.56
N ASP A 134 -4.46 1.49 -8.03
CA ASP A 134 -4.75 2.65 -7.19
C ASP A 134 -5.98 2.40 -6.29
N VAL A 135 -6.01 3.12 -5.19
CA VAL A 135 -7.20 3.20 -4.33
C VAL A 135 -8.03 4.42 -4.71
N LEU A 136 -9.32 4.36 -4.41
CA LEU A 136 -10.21 5.52 -4.47
C LEU A 136 -10.52 5.99 -3.06
N VAL A 137 -10.32 7.28 -2.82
CA VAL A 137 -10.58 7.93 -1.54
C VAL A 137 -11.77 8.85 -1.70
N TYR A 138 -12.74 8.72 -0.81
CA TYR A 138 -13.92 9.58 -0.74
C TYR A 138 -13.87 10.41 0.53
N SER A 139 -13.62 11.71 0.39
CA SER A 139 -13.65 12.68 1.48
C SER A 139 -15.09 12.90 1.93
N ILE A 140 -15.36 12.74 3.23
CA ILE A 140 -16.69 12.91 3.78
C ILE A 140 -16.98 14.41 3.91
N PRO A 141 -18.02 14.94 3.23
CA PRO A 141 -18.32 16.36 3.24
C PRO A 141 -18.46 16.93 4.65
N GLY A 142 -17.76 18.03 4.93
CA GLY A 142 -17.79 18.72 6.23
C GLY A 142 -16.89 18.12 7.31
N THR A 143 -16.09 17.09 7.00
CA THR A 143 -15.14 16.48 7.94
C THR A 143 -13.76 16.33 7.33
N GLU A 144 -12.72 16.13 8.15
CA GLU A 144 -11.36 15.78 7.70
C GLU A 144 -11.18 14.26 7.50
N ASN A 145 -12.28 13.49 7.54
CA ASN A 145 -12.25 12.04 7.45
C ASN A 145 -12.64 11.57 6.04
N ALA A 146 -12.11 10.40 5.65
CA ALA A 146 -12.38 9.78 4.37
C ALA A 146 -12.60 8.27 4.48
N TYR A 147 -13.29 7.72 3.49
CA TYR A 147 -13.33 6.28 3.23
C TYR A 147 -12.38 5.92 2.09
N VAL A 148 -11.61 4.85 2.30
CA VAL A 148 -10.64 4.35 1.33
C VAL A 148 -11.10 3.01 0.78
N PHE A 149 -11.17 2.92 -0.54
CA PHE A 149 -11.54 1.69 -1.23
C PHE A 149 -10.42 1.21 -2.15
N CYS A 150 -10.10 -0.08 -2.09
CA CYS A 150 -9.18 -0.73 -3.02
C CYS A 150 -9.94 -1.47 -4.12
N HIS A 151 -9.34 -1.57 -5.31
CA HIS A 151 -9.90 -2.35 -6.41
C HIS A 151 -10.04 -3.83 -6.03
N ASP A 152 -11.23 -4.42 -6.24
CA ASP A 152 -11.52 -5.85 -6.01
C ASP A 152 -11.58 -6.59 -7.35
N ARG A 153 -12.43 -6.12 -8.28
CA ARG A 153 -12.60 -6.73 -9.61
C ARG A 153 -13.16 -5.76 -10.65
N THR A 154 -12.95 -6.07 -11.92
CA THR A 154 -13.48 -5.30 -13.05
C THR A 154 -14.59 -6.11 -13.73
N ASN A 155 -15.74 -5.48 -14.00
CA ASN A 155 -16.81 -6.01 -14.86
C ASN A 155 -16.84 -5.23 -16.18
N VAL A 156 -17.64 -5.70 -17.14
CA VAL A 156 -17.74 -5.09 -18.49
C VAL A 156 -18.08 -3.59 -18.47
N HIS A 157 -18.95 -3.15 -17.55
CA HIS A 157 -19.45 -1.78 -17.52
C HIS A 157 -19.06 -0.97 -16.27
N TYR A 158 -18.47 -1.62 -15.26
CA TYR A 158 -18.14 -0.99 -13.99
C TYR A 158 -17.06 -1.77 -13.25
N GLN A 159 -16.35 -1.10 -12.35
CA GLN A 159 -15.40 -1.70 -11.44
C GLN A 159 -16.06 -1.87 -10.07
N VAL A 160 -15.60 -2.87 -9.30
CA VAL A 160 -16.02 -3.07 -7.92
C VAL A 160 -14.82 -2.81 -7.04
N PHE A 161 -15.02 -1.91 -6.09
CA PHE A 161 -14.04 -1.55 -5.08
C PHE A 161 -14.52 -2.05 -3.71
N GLN A 162 -13.59 -2.34 -2.81
CA GLN A 162 -13.85 -2.82 -1.45
C GLN A 162 -13.21 -1.87 -0.43
N CYS A 163 -13.93 -1.57 0.65
CA CYS A 163 -13.41 -0.75 1.75
C CYS A 163 -12.23 -1.45 2.43
N VAL A 164 -11.08 -0.76 2.47
CA VAL A 164 -9.81 -1.29 2.99
C VAL A 164 -9.91 -1.61 4.48
N TYR A 165 -10.59 -0.74 5.23
CA TYR A 165 -10.70 -0.86 6.68
C TYR A 165 -11.74 -1.89 7.10
N CYS A 166 -12.87 -2.01 6.40
CA CYS A 166 -13.82 -3.12 6.62
C CYS A 166 -13.15 -4.48 6.38
N TRP A 167 -12.31 -4.58 5.35
CA TRP A 167 -11.57 -5.81 5.06
C TRP A 167 -10.64 -6.23 6.21
N LYS A 168 -10.03 -5.28 6.92
CA LYS A 168 -9.21 -5.54 8.12
C LYS A 168 -10.01 -6.23 9.23
N TRP A 169 -11.33 -5.98 9.30
CA TRP A 169 -12.27 -6.60 10.24
C TRP A 169 -12.96 -7.86 9.67
N LYS A 170 -12.44 -8.43 8.58
CA LYS A 170 -13.02 -9.57 7.84
C LYS A 170 -14.42 -9.28 7.25
N ALA A 171 -14.84 -8.02 7.20
CA ALA A 171 -16.08 -7.59 6.58
C ALA A 171 -15.89 -7.27 5.09
N LYS A 172 -16.94 -7.48 4.28
CA LYS A 172 -16.90 -7.24 2.83
C LYS A 172 -17.86 -6.13 2.45
N THR A 173 -17.41 -4.89 2.60
CA THR A 173 -18.13 -3.71 2.15
C THR A 173 -17.66 -3.33 0.75
N ARG A 174 -18.52 -3.52 -0.26
CA ARG A 174 -18.22 -3.33 -1.68
C ARG A 174 -19.04 -2.19 -2.27
N ILE A 175 -18.46 -1.46 -3.20
CA ILE A 175 -19.10 -0.36 -3.91
C ILE A 175 -18.77 -0.45 -5.40
N LYS A 176 -19.72 -0.06 -6.25
CA LYS A 176 -19.52 -0.03 -7.70
C LYS A 176 -19.03 1.36 -8.14
N VAL A 177 -18.13 1.37 -9.10
CA VAL A 177 -17.42 2.56 -9.57
C VAL A 177 -17.34 2.56 -11.09
N ILE A 178 -17.46 3.73 -11.71
CA ILE A 178 -17.12 3.95 -13.13
C ILE A 178 -16.12 5.10 -13.19
N GLY A 179 -14.92 4.83 -13.71
CA GLY A 179 -13.83 5.81 -13.66
C GLY A 179 -13.44 6.09 -12.21
N ASP A 180 -13.60 7.35 -11.80
CA ASP A 180 -13.29 7.84 -10.44
C ASP A 180 -14.56 8.21 -9.66
N GLU A 181 -15.72 7.73 -10.11
CA GLU A 181 -17.02 8.07 -9.52
C GLU A 181 -17.72 6.83 -8.96
N PHE A 182 -18.14 6.92 -7.70
CA PHE A 182 -18.98 5.92 -7.05
C PHE A 182 -20.43 6.05 -7.51
N LEU A 183 -21.08 4.90 -7.72
CA LEU A 183 -22.48 4.80 -8.16
C LEU A 183 -23.49 4.85 -7.01
N GLU A 184 -23.00 4.76 -5.78
CA GLU A 184 -23.77 4.77 -4.54
C GLU A 184 -23.03 5.70 -3.56
N ASP A 185 -23.75 6.28 -2.60
CA ASP A 185 -23.16 7.17 -1.60
C ASP A 185 -22.26 6.37 -0.65
N PRO A 186 -20.93 6.61 -0.62
CA PRO A 186 -20.02 5.85 0.22
C PRO A 186 -20.35 5.95 1.72
N CYS A 187 -21.03 7.01 2.16
CA CYS A 187 -21.45 7.22 3.54
C CYS A 187 -22.71 6.42 3.93
N LYS A 188 -23.51 5.99 2.94
CA LYS A 188 -24.74 5.21 3.18
C LYS A 188 -24.51 3.70 3.10
N VAL A 189 -23.32 3.28 2.67
CA VAL A 189 -22.95 1.86 2.66
C VAL A 189 -22.75 1.38 4.10
N ASP A 190 -23.16 0.16 4.39
CA ASP A 190 -22.99 -0.46 5.71
C ASP A 190 -21.50 -0.78 5.97
N HIS A 191 -20.83 0.14 6.67
CA HIS A 191 -19.44 -0.01 7.10
C HIS A 191 -19.38 -0.43 8.56
N ILE A 192 -18.53 -1.42 8.85
CA ILE A 192 -18.17 -1.78 10.23
C ILE A 192 -16.99 -0.93 10.74
N CYS A 193 -16.25 -0.29 9.83
CA CYS A 193 -15.12 0.56 10.17
C CYS A 193 -15.52 2.02 10.39
N SER A 194 -14.77 2.71 11.25
CA SER A 194 -14.74 4.17 11.29
C SER A 194 -13.96 4.72 10.07
N PRO A 195 -14.35 5.89 9.55
CA PRO A 195 -13.56 6.57 8.54
C PRO A 195 -12.22 7.03 9.13
N VAL A 196 -11.24 7.29 8.27
CA VAL A 196 -9.87 7.64 8.66
C VAL A 196 -9.56 9.09 8.36
N ASP A 197 -8.63 9.70 9.10
CA ASP A 197 -8.12 11.03 8.80
C ASP A 197 -7.47 11.03 7.41
N GLU A 198 -7.99 11.87 6.53
CA GLU A 198 -7.59 11.90 5.12
C GLU A 198 -6.12 12.30 4.96
N LEU A 199 -5.65 13.27 5.75
CA LEU A 199 -4.27 13.75 5.67
C LEU A 199 -3.29 12.73 6.24
N GLU A 200 -3.66 12.03 7.32
CA GLU A 200 -2.82 10.94 7.86
C GLU A 200 -2.65 9.80 6.84
N ASP A 201 -3.75 9.30 6.26
CA ASP A 201 -3.70 8.25 5.23
C ASP A 201 -2.93 8.72 3.98
N ARG A 202 -3.10 9.98 3.58
CA ARG A 202 -2.38 10.58 2.46
C ARG A 202 -0.87 10.63 2.72
N VAL A 203 -0.42 11.04 3.90
CA VAL A 203 1.00 11.03 4.29
C VAL A 203 1.57 9.62 4.26
N GLU A 204 0.83 8.62 4.76
CA GLU A 204 1.25 7.22 4.72
C GLU A 204 1.46 6.76 3.27
N ARG A 205 0.52 7.08 2.37
CA ARG A 205 0.61 6.73 0.94
C ARG A 205 1.73 7.44 0.21
N LEU A 206 1.95 8.73 0.46
CA LEU A 206 3.05 9.47 -0.15
C LEU A 206 4.41 8.94 0.34
N THR A 207 4.52 8.63 1.63
CA THR A 207 5.71 7.98 2.18
C THR A 207 5.96 6.64 1.51
N HIS A 208 4.92 5.82 1.35
CA HIS A 208 5.02 4.54 0.66
C HIS A 208 5.45 4.70 -0.81
N LYS A 209 4.84 5.64 -1.55
CA LYS A 209 5.19 5.96 -2.94
C LYS A 209 6.67 6.34 -3.05
N TRP A 210 7.14 7.25 -2.18
CA TRP A 210 8.55 7.64 -2.13
C TRP A 210 9.48 6.45 -1.90
N LEU A 211 9.15 5.58 -0.95
CA LEU A 211 9.97 4.40 -0.66
C LEU A 211 9.96 3.36 -1.79
N MET A 212 8.86 3.25 -2.55
CA MET A 212 8.83 2.40 -3.74
C MET A 212 9.72 2.98 -4.84
N ASN A 213 9.65 4.30 -5.09
CA ASN A 213 10.55 4.97 -6.03
C ASN A 213 12.01 4.78 -5.62
N LEU A 214 12.33 4.98 -4.33
CA LEU A 214 13.65 4.68 -3.80
C LEU A 214 14.03 3.22 -3.98
N ARG A 215 13.11 2.25 -3.88
CA ARG A 215 13.44 0.85 -4.16
C ARG A 215 13.87 0.66 -5.60
N GLU A 216 13.17 1.28 -6.55
CA GLU A 216 13.46 1.19 -7.98
C GLU A 216 14.79 1.87 -8.32
N GLU A 217 15.04 3.04 -7.72
CA GLU A 217 16.28 3.82 -7.86
C GLU A 217 17.45 3.26 -7.03
N SER A 218 17.19 2.51 -5.94
CA SER A 218 18.21 1.97 -5.02
C SER A 218 19.20 1.04 -5.68
N LYS A 219 18.91 0.57 -6.90
CA LYS A 219 19.91 -0.07 -7.77
C LYS A 219 21.15 0.84 -7.97
N PHE A 220 20.99 2.14 -7.76
CA PHE A 220 21.96 3.22 -7.95
C PHE A 220 22.08 4.18 -6.75
N CYS A 221 21.14 4.16 -5.80
CA CYS A 221 21.16 5.11 -4.68
C CYS A 221 22.42 4.92 -3.80
N ARG A 222 23.22 5.99 -3.70
CA ARG A 222 24.38 6.10 -2.80
C ARG A 222 24.07 6.91 -1.54
N ALA A 223 22.89 7.52 -1.47
CA ALA A 223 22.53 8.41 -0.39
C ALA A 223 22.34 7.67 0.93
N SER A 224 22.66 8.35 2.04
CA SER A 224 22.43 7.79 3.35
C SER A 224 20.93 7.81 3.71
N PRO A 225 20.43 6.92 4.59
CA PRO A 225 19.03 6.97 5.04
C PRO A 225 18.62 8.30 5.67
N LYS A 226 19.60 9.10 6.16
CA LYS A 226 19.35 10.43 6.71
C LYS A 226 19.11 11.45 5.62
N GLU A 227 19.91 11.41 4.55
CA GLU A 227 19.75 12.26 3.37
C GLU A 227 18.41 11.99 2.69
N GLU A 228 18.03 10.72 2.48
CA GLU A 228 16.74 10.42 1.85
C GLU A 228 15.53 10.83 2.70
N TYR A 229 15.68 10.78 4.02
CA TYR A 229 14.66 11.30 4.92
C TYR A 229 14.53 12.83 4.79
N THR A 230 15.64 13.57 4.69
CA THR A 230 15.59 15.03 4.49
C THR A 230 15.04 15.37 3.10
N ASN A 231 15.46 14.65 2.06
CA ASN A 231 14.95 14.81 0.70
C ASN A 231 13.43 14.61 0.66
N PHE A 232 12.92 13.59 1.35
CA PHE A 232 11.48 13.37 1.46
C PHE A 232 10.75 14.53 2.15
N LEU A 233 11.32 15.08 3.23
CA LEU A 233 10.72 16.24 3.93
C LEU A 233 10.73 17.50 3.06
N ASP A 234 11.80 17.72 2.31
CA ASP A 234 11.93 18.85 1.39
C ASP A 234 10.96 18.69 0.22
N TRP A 235 10.88 17.50 -0.38
CA TRP A 235 9.88 17.17 -1.41
C TRP A 235 8.45 17.37 -0.92
N LEU A 236 8.12 16.92 0.30
CA LEU A 236 6.79 17.10 0.87
C LEU A 236 6.46 18.60 1.09
N ARG A 237 7.48 19.42 1.39
CA ARG A 237 7.34 20.87 1.59
C ARG A 237 7.19 21.61 0.27
N ASP A 238 7.99 21.28 -0.74
CA ASP A 238 8.23 22.14 -1.90
C ASP A 238 7.54 21.62 -3.17
N ASP A 239 7.49 20.29 -3.37
CA ASP A 239 7.15 19.66 -4.66
C ASP A 239 5.86 18.82 -4.66
N SER A 240 5.16 18.68 -3.53
CA SER A 240 3.89 17.94 -3.51
C SER A 240 2.74 18.77 -4.11
N ASP A 241 1.84 18.09 -4.84
CA ASP A 241 0.66 18.70 -5.50
C ASP A 241 -0.43 19.19 -4.52
N GLU A 242 -0.12 19.26 -3.22
CA GLU A 242 -1.06 19.59 -2.15
C GLU A 242 -0.98 21.08 -1.78
N ASP A 243 -2.09 21.62 -1.24
CA ASP A 243 -2.13 23.00 -0.77
C ASP A 243 -1.08 23.28 0.32
N GLU A 244 -0.58 24.51 0.41
CA GLU A 244 0.45 24.89 1.40
C GLU A 244 0.06 24.56 2.85
N GLU A 245 -1.22 24.79 3.21
CA GLU A 245 -1.74 24.43 4.53
C GLU A 245 -1.75 22.91 4.75
N ALA A 246 -2.16 22.15 3.74
CA ALA A 246 -2.14 20.69 3.76
C ALA A 246 -0.70 20.18 3.91
N ARG A 247 0.25 20.69 3.13
CA ARG A 247 1.69 20.36 3.23
C ARG A 247 2.24 20.62 4.63
N LYS A 248 1.89 21.75 5.24
CA LYS A 248 2.30 22.07 6.62
C LYS A 248 1.70 21.11 7.65
N LYS A 249 0.42 20.75 7.51
CA LYS A 249 -0.24 19.74 8.37
C LYS A 249 0.41 18.37 8.18
N MET A 250 0.63 17.93 6.95
CA MET A 250 1.29 16.66 6.61
C MET A 250 2.69 16.55 7.21
N LEU A 251 3.52 17.60 7.08
CA LEU A 251 4.84 17.66 7.72
C LEU A 251 4.76 17.55 9.24
N LYS A 252 3.75 18.17 9.85
CA LYS A 252 3.52 18.07 11.30
C LYS A 252 3.10 16.66 11.70
N LEU A 253 2.21 16.02 10.95
CA LEU A 253 1.78 14.63 11.17
C LEU A 253 2.95 13.66 11.04
N PHE A 254 3.74 13.77 9.98
CA PHE A 254 4.91 12.92 9.74
C PHE A 254 6.01 13.12 10.80
N LYS A 255 6.20 14.34 11.31
CA LYS A 255 7.13 14.58 12.44
C LYS A 255 6.58 14.00 13.74
N LYS A 256 5.26 14.06 13.95
CA LYS A 256 4.58 13.54 15.16
C LYS A 256 4.58 12.01 15.22
N SER A 257 4.60 11.30 14.09
CA SER A 257 4.66 9.82 14.04
C SER A 257 6.00 9.20 14.50
N GLY A 258 6.91 10.00 15.08
CA GLY A 258 8.18 9.54 15.65
C GLY A 258 9.43 10.16 15.02
N GLY A 259 9.25 10.97 13.96
CA GLY A 259 10.32 11.66 13.25
C GLY A 259 11.40 10.73 12.72
N TYR A 260 12.64 11.22 12.63
CA TYR A 260 13.73 10.46 12.03
C TYR A 260 14.03 9.14 12.77
N LYS A 261 13.87 9.09 14.09
CA LYS A 261 14.24 7.89 14.87
C LYS A 261 13.42 6.65 14.47
N GLU A 262 12.10 6.82 14.33
CA GLU A 262 11.21 5.74 13.89
C GLU A 262 11.36 5.45 12.40
N HIS A 263 11.42 6.51 11.58
CA HIS A 263 11.48 6.35 10.13
C HIS A 263 12.85 5.86 9.62
N ARG A 264 13.94 6.04 10.38
CA ARG A 264 15.29 5.59 9.98
C ARG A 264 15.31 4.11 9.60
N LYS A 265 14.65 3.25 10.37
CA LYS A 265 14.61 1.80 10.08
C LYS A 265 13.88 1.52 8.77
N MET A 266 12.84 2.30 8.46
CA MET A 266 12.10 2.21 7.21
C MET A 266 13.01 2.59 6.05
N PHE A 267 13.56 3.80 6.02
CA PHE A 267 14.47 4.27 4.96
C PHE A 267 15.71 3.38 4.80
N ALA A 268 16.33 2.93 5.90
CA ALA A 268 17.50 2.06 5.85
C ALA A 268 17.25 0.69 5.21
N ARG A 269 15.99 0.21 5.18
CA ARG A 269 15.65 -1.02 4.46
C ARG A 269 15.72 -0.84 2.94
N PHE A 270 15.47 0.37 2.45
CA PHE A 270 15.44 0.71 1.03
C PHE A 270 16.77 1.29 0.53
N CYS A 271 17.51 2.02 1.37
CA CYS A 271 18.81 2.60 1.03
C CYS A 271 19.98 1.62 1.18
N LYS A 272 19.76 0.30 1.02
CA LYS A 272 20.86 -0.66 1.23
C LYS A 272 21.88 -0.50 0.10
N PRO A 273 23.16 -0.22 0.42
CA PRO A 273 24.18 -0.16 -0.61
C PRO A 273 24.20 -1.50 -1.32
N LYS A 274 24.22 -1.47 -2.66
CA LYS A 274 24.48 -2.68 -3.46
C LYS A 274 25.69 -3.35 -2.82
N ARG A 275 25.52 -4.59 -2.35
CA ARG A 275 26.67 -5.41 -1.95
C ARG A 275 27.52 -5.50 -3.20
N VAL A 276 28.48 -4.60 -3.33
CA VAL A 276 29.55 -4.76 -4.31
C VAL A 276 30.09 -6.14 -3.94
N PRO A 277 29.99 -7.15 -4.83
CA PRO A 277 30.54 -8.45 -4.55
C PRO A 277 31.96 -8.15 -4.08
N ALA A 278 32.28 -8.53 -2.84
CA ALA A 278 33.55 -8.19 -2.23
C ALA A 278 34.58 -8.53 -3.29
N LYS A 279 35.23 -7.50 -3.88
CA LYS A 279 36.13 -7.70 -5.01
C LYS A 279 36.99 -8.87 -4.61
N ASN A 280 36.86 -9.98 -5.36
CA ASN A 280 37.40 -11.27 -4.94
C ASN A 280 38.78 -10.99 -4.37
N PHE A 281 38.99 -11.39 -3.13
CA PHE A 281 40.18 -11.11 -2.32
C PHE A 281 41.48 -11.27 -3.13
N VAL A 282 41.46 -12.12 -4.16
CA VAL A 282 42.43 -12.25 -5.26
C VAL A 282 42.96 -10.92 -5.81
N GLU A 283 42.14 -9.89 -6.05
CA GLU A 283 42.62 -8.60 -6.60
C GLU A 283 43.51 -7.82 -5.60
N LYS A 284 43.45 -8.17 -4.31
CA LYS A 284 44.37 -7.65 -3.27
C LYS A 284 45.71 -8.40 -3.24
N TYR A 285 45.77 -9.60 -3.83
CA TYR A 285 46.96 -10.47 -3.83
C TYR A 285 47.57 -10.71 -5.20
N ILE A 286 46.99 -10.18 -6.29
CA ILE A 286 47.75 -10.02 -7.53
C ILE A 286 48.78 -8.93 -7.22
N PRO A 287 50.08 -9.27 -7.10
CA PRO A 287 51.11 -8.27 -6.95
C PRO A 287 50.95 -7.33 -8.14
N ARG A 288 50.81 -6.02 -7.88
CA ARG A 288 50.97 -5.04 -8.95
C ARG A 288 52.37 -5.28 -9.49
N VAL A 289 52.47 -5.99 -10.60
CA VAL A 289 53.69 -6.04 -11.39
C VAL A 289 54.04 -4.59 -11.60
N PHE A 290 55.18 -4.17 -11.05
CA PHE A 290 55.71 -2.82 -11.19
C PHE A 290 55.67 -2.50 -12.68
N GLN A 291 54.69 -1.72 -13.11
CA GLN A 291 54.78 -1.05 -14.39
C GLN A 291 55.84 0.01 -14.18
N ASP A 292 57.05 -0.34 -14.58
CA ASP A 292 58.14 0.60 -14.69
C ASP A 292 57.65 1.81 -15.46
N LYS A 293 57.93 2.96 -14.85
CA LYS A 293 57.79 4.29 -15.42
C LYS A 293 58.62 4.35 -16.70
N SER A 294 58.06 3.94 -17.83
CA SER A 294 58.49 4.41 -19.12
C SER A 294 57.53 5.53 -19.51
N GLU A 295 58.09 6.72 -19.52
CA GLU A 295 57.51 7.94 -20.05
C GLU A 295 57.23 7.72 -21.53
N GLU A 296 56.04 7.26 -21.89
CA GLU A 296 55.55 7.44 -23.26
C GLU A 296 54.20 8.15 -23.18
N GLU A 297 54.23 9.42 -23.58
CA GLU A 297 53.07 10.20 -23.98
C GLU A 297 52.29 9.45 -25.06
N PRO A 298 50.99 9.18 -24.86
CA PRO A 298 50.07 9.03 -25.96
C PRO A 298 49.40 10.40 -26.15
N LEU A 299 49.98 11.18 -27.05
CA LEU A 299 49.36 12.34 -27.67
C LEU A 299 48.17 11.85 -28.52
N PHE A 300 47.02 11.65 -27.88
CA PHE A 300 45.75 11.56 -28.56
C PHE A 300 44.92 12.78 -28.17
N GLU A 301 45.05 13.83 -28.99
CA GLU A 301 44.02 14.86 -29.14
C GLU A 301 42.75 14.16 -29.65
N LEU A 302 41.91 13.69 -28.72
CA LEU A 302 40.52 13.42 -29.06
C LEU A 302 39.80 14.76 -29.09
N ASP A 303 39.58 15.20 -30.32
CA ASP A 303 38.78 16.34 -30.71
C ASP A 303 37.40 16.30 -30.01
N ASP A 304 37.16 17.24 -29.10
CA ASP A 304 35.92 17.44 -28.32
C ASP A 304 34.73 17.92 -29.18
N SER A 305 34.73 17.63 -30.50
CA SER A 305 33.69 18.04 -31.45
C SER A 305 32.61 16.96 -31.67
N PHE A 306 32.20 16.25 -30.63
CA PHE A 306 30.96 15.47 -30.65
C PHE A 306 29.97 16.03 -29.63
N CYS A 307 29.30 17.12 -30.02
CA CYS A 307 28.03 17.51 -29.41
C CYS A 307 26.92 16.60 -29.96
N PRO A 308 26.33 15.67 -29.18
CA PRO A 308 25.12 14.97 -29.60
C PRO A 308 23.89 15.86 -29.36
N GLU A 309 23.95 17.11 -29.78
CA GLU A 309 22.78 17.97 -29.85
C GLU A 309 22.37 18.06 -31.32
N LYS A 310 21.21 17.46 -31.64
CA LYS A 310 20.42 17.60 -32.88
C LYS A 310 20.54 16.54 -33.97
N ILE A 311 20.91 15.29 -33.68
CA ILE A 311 20.33 14.19 -34.48
C ILE A 311 18.95 13.93 -33.88
N GLY A 312 17.94 14.62 -34.41
CA GLY A 312 16.55 14.38 -34.05
C GLY A 312 16.25 12.89 -34.16
N THR A 313 15.67 12.30 -33.12
CA THR A 313 15.33 10.87 -32.97
C THR A 313 14.67 10.25 -34.21
N MET A 314 13.99 11.08 -35.02
CA MET A 314 13.42 10.72 -36.32
C MET A 314 14.44 10.27 -37.39
N GLN A 315 15.63 10.85 -37.47
CA GLN A 315 16.64 10.44 -38.47
C GLN A 315 17.28 9.10 -38.13
N LEU A 316 17.51 8.84 -36.84
CA LEU A 316 18.05 7.55 -36.38
C LEU A 316 17.06 6.40 -36.62
N LEU A 317 15.76 6.64 -36.40
CA LEU A 317 14.71 5.68 -36.73
C LEU A 317 14.62 5.41 -38.24
N LYS A 318 14.78 6.43 -39.08
CA LYS A 318 14.83 6.26 -40.56
C LYS A 318 16.04 5.41 -41.00
N SER A 319 17.22 5.65 -40.43
CA SER A 319 18.42 4.88 -40.80
C SER A 319 18.37 3.42 -40.36
N ILE A 320 17.71 3.12 -39.23
CA ILE A 320 17.62 1.75 -38.71
C ILE A 320 16.52 0.95 -39.44
N THR A 321 15.40 1.60 -39.77
CA THR A 321 14.24 0.88 -40.33
C THR A 321 14.27 0.79 -41.85
N GLY A 322 15.01 1.65 -42.55
CA GLY A 322 15.06 1.66 -44.01
C GLY A 322 13.72 2.01 -44.68
N ILE A 323 12.74 2.49 -43.92
CA ILE A 323 11.41 2.83 -44.41
C ILE A 323 11.45 4.27 -44.95
N ASN A 324 11.55 4.40 -46.27
CA ASN A 324 11.35 5.67 -46.97
C ASN A 324 9.85 5.99 -47.00
N GLY A 325 9.42 6.98 -46.22
CA GLY A 325 8.01 7.37 -46.05
C GLY A 325 7.41 8.13 -47.24
N GLU A 326 7.45 7.55 -48.45
CA GLU A 326 6.74 8.08 -49.63
C GLU A 326 5.48 7.27 -50.00
N ASP A 327 5.03 6.36 -49.14
CA ASP A 327 3.77 5.65 -49.37
C ASP A 327 2.58 6.58 -49.07
N LYS A 328 2.09 7.17 -50.16
CA LYS A 328 0.86 7.97 -50.27
C LYS A 328 -0.31 7.20 -49.67
N PHE A 329 -0.82 7.70 -48.54
CA PHE A 329 -2.15 7.33 -48.07
C PHE A 329 -3.18 7.85 -49.07
N TYR A 330 -3.85 6.93 -49.75
CA TYR A 330 -5.08 7.23 -50.49
C TYR A 330 -6.22 7.42 -49.48
N GLU A 331 -6.91 8.56 -49.58
CA GLU A 331 -8.18 8.82 -48.91
C GLU A 331 -9.24 7.79 -49.37
N TYR A 332 -9.91 7.18 -48.40
CA TYR A 332 -11.19 6.48 -48.57
C TYR A 332 -12.14 6.85 -47.43
#